data_AF-A0A2A4GCS4-F1
#
_entry.id   AF-A0A2A4GCS4-F1
#
_cell.length_a   1.000
_cell.length_b   1.000
_cell.length_c   1.000
_cell.angle_alpha   90.00
_cell.angle_beta   90.00
_cell.angle_gamma   90.00
#
_symmetry.space_group_name_H-M   'P 1'
#
loop_
_entity.id
_entity.type
_entity.pdbx_description
1 polymer ?
#
loop_
_entity_poly.entity_id
_entity_poly.type
_entity_poly.pdbx_seq_one_letter_code
_entity_poly.pdbx_strand_id
1 'polypeptide(L)'
;MKKALVFLLILHNSLQSQELSEQEQMQIDFAIDLFYADGSKIFVDGPLYYTKKTVDTPLFLAQLPPKQVLKNTLAAYGEIAKLEFDGEGMMHSLNVVATLENIDWPLPELFQISLVGNKLLDAQGQAVALNDQISTSHTYFTQTQHENGENKIYKTLQLSSGMFFTEDHVDTPKGDLSFQLDLISGYETVKIGPQDTGKKFSFLGVDYTVIGIRNNYVIIHPDHYDHEKGFPFKVMHLDTSNKAQFTELSYDEIEARKEAGEVFDNDVLGMGTGMLSIPQNMYKIFESEPKISKADFKKKAMPLLLASLAVIGDAPKMAEILGPTYIVIQDLAPIEQLYLYAPKSTESLTITKALQ
;
A
#
# COMPACT_ATOMS: atom_id res chain seq x y z
N MET A 1 10.10 -3.19 0.25
CA MET A 1 10.78 -4.27 0.99
C MET A 1 10.39 -5.71 0.61
N LYS A 2 9.45 -5.95 -0.33
CA LYS A 2 9.34 -7.27 -0.98
C LYS A 2 10.71 -7.76 -1.48
N LYS A 3 11.58 -6.84 -1.90
CA LYS A 3 12.93 -7.16 -2.39
C LYS A 3 13.90 -7.71 -1.33
N ALA A 4 13.88 -7.28 -0.07
CA ALA A 4 14.91 -7.70 0.90
C ALA A 4 14.65 -9.11 1.48
N LEU A 5 13.38 -9.45 1.74
CA LEU A 5 13.01 -10.77 2.26
C LEU A 5 12.93 -11.83 1.14
N VAL A 6 12.49 -11.45 -0.07
CA VAL A 6 12.45 -12.35 -1.24
C VAL A 6 13.88 -12.66 -1.75
N PHE A 7 14.85 -11.78 -1.55
CA PHE A 7 16.23 -12.05 -2.00
C PHE A 7 16.99 -13.06 -1.13
N LEU A 8 16.68 -13.14 0.17
CA LEU A 8 17.28 -14.14 1.06
C LEU A 8 16.83 -15.58 0.72
N LEU A 9 15.80 -15.77 -0.10
CA LEU A 9 15.32 -17.11 -0.53
C LEU A 9 16.15 -17.73 -1.66
N ILE A 10 17.07 -16.99 -2.29
CA ILE A 10 17.86 -17.49 -3.42
C ILE A 10 19.23 -17.96 -2.92
N LEU A 11 19.31 -19.26 -2.64
CA LEU A 11 20.48 -20.17 -2.63
C LEU A 11 20.66 -20.92 -1.31
N HIS A 12 20.15 -22.16 -1.32
CA HIS A 12 20.58 -23.23 -0.44
C HIS A 12 21.75 -23.95 -1.14
N ASN A 13 22.94 -24.00 -0.51
CA ASN A 13 23.74 -25.23 -0.41
C ASN A 13 24.93 -25.06 0.56
N SER A 14 24.94 -25.95 1.57
CA SER A 14 26.05 -26.41 2.41
C SER A 14 26.91 -25.38 3.18
N LEU A 15 26.53 -25.11 4.43
CA LEU A 15 27.42 -24.53 5.44
C LEU A 15 28.29 -25.61 6.09
N GLN A 16 29.61 -25.59 5.85
CA GLN A 16 30.65 -25.67 6.90
C GLN A 16 31.94 -25.00 6.40
N SER A 17 32.41 -23.98 7.14
CA SER A 17 33.72 -23.31 7.06
C SER A 17 34.19 -22.71 5.72
N GLN A 18 33.30 -22.24 4.85
CA GLN A 18 33.71 -21.52 3.63
C GLN A 18 33.64 -20.00 3.83
N GLU A 19 34.64 -19.30 3.30
CA GLU A 19 34.55 -17.87 2.99
C GLU A 19 33.22 -17.62 2.27
N LEU A 20 32.53 -16.53 2.62
CA LEU A 20 31.30 -16.13 1.95
C LEU A 20 31.57 -16.07 0.44
N SER A 21 30.68 -16.62 -0.36
CA SER A 21 30.70 -16.36 -1.78
C SER A 21 30.59 -14.85 -2.03
N GLU A 22 31.13 -14.38 -3.15
CA GLU A 22 31.03 -12.97 -3.55
C GLU A 22 29.57 -12.49 -3.57
N GLN A 23 28.65 -13.37 -3.96
CA GLN A 23 27.21 -13.10 -3.98
C GLN A 23 26.62 -12.93 -2.57
N GLU A 24 26.97 -13.81 -1.62
CA GLU A 24 26.52 -13.68 -0.22
C GLU A 24 27.09 -12.42 0.42
N GLN A 25 28.36 -12.11 0.17
CA GLN A 25 29.00 -10.89 0.67
C GLN A 25 28.29 -9.64 0.12
N MET A 26 27.99 -9.60 -1.17
CA MET A 26 27.26 -8.50 -1.79
C MET A 26 25.84 -8.33 -1.21
N GLN A 27 25.14 -9.43 -0.94
CA GLN A 27 23.81 -9.40 -0.33
C GLN A 27 23.83 -8.87 1.10
N ILE A 28 24.82 -9.29 1.90
CA ILE A 28 25.01 -8.79 3.27
C ILE A 28 25.33 -7.29 3.25
N ASP A 29 26.27 -6.86 2.40
CA ASP A 29 26.64 -5.45 2.31
C ASP A 29 25.47 -4.58 1.85
N PHE A 30 24.67 -5.07 0.89
CA PHE A 30 23.43 -4.41 0.50
C PHE A 30 22.42 -4.32 1.64
N ALA A 31 22.22 -5.40 2.41
CA ALA A 31 21.30 -5.40 3.55
C ALA A 31 21.77 -4.43 4.65
N ILE A 32 23.07 -4.38 4.93
CA ILE A 32 23.66 -3.42 5.88
C ILE A 32 23.41 -2.00 5.42
N ASP A 33 23.64 -1.71 4.14
CA ASP A 33 23.46 -0.38 3.57
C ASP A 33 22.00 0.06 3.67
N LEU A 34 21.06 -0.83 3.36
CA LEU A 34 19.64 -0.59 3.47
C LEU A 34 19.20 -0.35 4.92
N PHE A 35 19.53 -1.26 5.84
CA PHE A 35 19.15 -1.11 7.25
C PHE A 35 19.80 0.11 7.89
N TYR A 36 21.01 0.49 7.46
CA TYR A 36 21.65 1.71 7.92
C TYR A 36 20.97 2.96 7.39
N ALA A 37 20.68 3.02 6.09
CA ALA A 37 19.98 4.14 5.50
C ALA A 37 18.60 4.35 6.16
N ASP A 38 17.80 3.30 6.28
CA ASP A 38 16.46 3.38 6.85
C ASP A 38 16.52 3.64 8.37
N GLY A 39 17.36 2.89 9.09
CA GLY A 39 17.46 2.96 10.54
C GLY A 39 18.03 4.29 11.03
N SER A 40 19.09 4.82 10.40
CA SER A 40 19.69 6.09 10.83
C SER A 40 18.72 7.26 10.69
N LYS A 41 17.90 7.29 9.62
CA LYS A 41 16.90 8.35 9.38
C LYS A 41 15.81 8.40 10.44
N ILE A 42 15.48 7.28 11.10
CA ILE A 42 14.48 7.22 12.18
C ILE A 42 14.98 7.92 13.45
N PHE A 43 16.30 7.91 13.69
CA PHE A 43 16.91 8.33 14.95
C PHE A 43 17.73 9.62 14.87
N VAL A 44 18.04 10.09 13.65
CA VAL A 44 18.71 11.35 13.40
C VAL A 44 17.67 12.38 12.98
N ASP A 45 17.49 13.41 13.81
CA ASP A 45 16.59 14.52 13.48
C ASP A 45 17.12 15.30 12.27
N GLY A 46 16.32 15.36 11.22
CA GLY A 46 16.54 16.19 10.03
C GLY A 46 15.42 17.22 9.86
N PRO A 47 15.66 18.29 9.07
CA PRO A 47 14.59 19.21 8.69
C PRO A 47 13.51 18.48 7.89
N LEU A 48 12.24 18.78 8.18
CA LEU A 48 11.09 18.28 7.44
C LEU A 48 10.58 19.37 6.49
N TYR A 49 10.31 18.98 5.25
CA TYR A 49 9.91 19.90 4.19
C TYR A 49 8.54 19.51 3.65
N TYR A 50 7.52 20.30 4.00
CA TYR A 50 6.15 20.06 3.58
C TYR A 50 5.35 21.36 3.53
N THR A 51 4.25 21.34 2.77
CA THR A 51 3.23 22.41 2.80
C THR A 51 1.95 21.85 3.40
N LYS A 52 1.41 22.51 4.44
CA LYS A 52 0.11 22.14 5.01
C LYS A 52 -0.99 22.65 4.08
N LYS A 53 -1.82 21.72 3.59
CA LYS A 53 -3.02 22.03 2.82
C LYS A 53 -4.25 21.53 3.54
N THR A 54 -5.19 22.41 3.81
CA THR A 54 -6.50 21.98 4.34
C THR A 54 -7.27 21.34 3.20
N VAL A 55 -7.68 20.09 3.40
CA VAL A 55 -8.67 19.43 2.54
C VAL A 55 -9.93 19.13 3.33
N ASP A 56 -11.01 18.88 2.60
CA ASP A 56 -12.25 18.38 3.17
C ASP A 56 -12.02 17.02 3.86
N THR A 57 -12.90 16.72 4.82
CA THR A 57 -12.83 15.53 5.66
C THR A 57 -12.62 14.26 4.81
N PRO A 58 -11.60 13.43 5.12
CA PRO A 58 -11.36 12.18 4.39
C PRO A 58 -12.59 11.28 4.37
N LEU A 59 -12.75 10.50 3.30
CA LEU A 59 -13.97 9.71 3.07
C LEU A 59 -14.22 8.64 4.12
N PHE A 60 -13.16 8.10 4.73
CA PHE A 60 -13.30 7.15 5.83
C PHE A 60 -13.83 7.77 7.13
N LEU A 61 -13.84 9.10 7.23
CA LEU A 61 -14.51 9.86 8.30
C LEU A 61 -15.86 10.43 7.84
N ALA A 62 -16.17 10.36 6.54
CA ALA A 62 -17.44 10.82 6.00
C ALA A 62 -18.56 9.84 6.35
N GLN A 63 -19.79 10.35 6.42
CA GLN A 63 -20.96 9.50 6.61
C GLN A 63 -21.19 8.68 5.33
N LEU A 64 -21.34 7.36 5.48
CA LEU A 64 -21.58 6.44 4.37
C LEU A 64 -23.06 6.22 4.08
N PRO A 65 -23.43 5.84 2.83
CA PRO A 65 -24.82 5.64 2.45
C PRO A 65 -25.48 4.55 3.27
N PRO A 66 -26.81 4.63 3.48
CA PRO A 66 -27.56 3.51 4.01
C PRO A 66 -27.28 2.26 3.18
N LYS A 67 -27.15 1.12 3.86
CA LYS A 67 -26.81 -0.18 3.25
C LYS A 67 -27.68 -0.54 2.02
N GLN A 68 -28.95 -0.14 2.01
CA GLN A 68 -29.83 -0.40 0.87
C GLN A 68 -29.46 0.40 -0.38
N VAL A 69 -29.02 1.65 -0.22
CA VAL A 69 -28.51 2.49 -1.32
C VAL A 69 -27.26 1.85 -1.91
N LEU A 70 -26.36 1.38 -1.04
CA LEU A 70 -25.17 0.65 -1.43
C LEU A 70 -25.52 -0.61 -2.27
N LYS A 71 -26.47 -1.43 -1.82
CA LYS A 71 -26.93 -2.62 -2.57
C LYS A 71 -27.52 -2.29 -3.93
N ASN A 72 -28.36 -1.26 -4.00
CA ASN A 72 -29.00 -0.86 -5.25
C ASN A 72 -27.96 -0.36 -6.25
N THR A 73 -26.97 0.41 -5.79
CA THR A 73 -25.83 0.81 -6.61
C THR A 73 -25.07 -0.41 -7.10
N LEU A 74 -24.70 -1.34 -6.22
CA LEU A 74 -23.96 -2.53 -6.58
C LEU A 74 -24.69 -3.38 -7.64
N ALA A 75 -26.01 -3.55 -7.51
CA ALA A 75 -26.85 -4.26 -8.48
C ALA A 75 -26.89 -3.53 -9.84
N ALA A 76 -27.14 -2.21 -9.84
CA ALA A 76 -27.16 -1.40 -11.06
C ALA A 76 -25.81 -1.45 -11.79
N TYR A 77 -24.69 -1.44 -11.05
CA TYR A 77 -23.34 -1.63 -11.60
C TYR A 77 -23.18 -2.99 -12.28
N GLY A 78 -23.66 -4.06 -11.65
CA GLY A 78 -23.56 -5.41 -12.23
C GLY A 78 -24.29 -5.57 -13.55
N GLU A 79 -25.41 -4.88 -13.71
CA GLU A 79 -26.18 -4.88 -14.94
C GLU A 79 -25.44 -4.19 -16.09
N ILE A 80 -24.85 -3.02 -15.83
CA ILE A 80 -24.22 -2.17 -16.86
C ILE A 80 -22.73 -2.40 -17.07
N ALA A 81 -22.08 -3.21 -16.22
CA ALA A 81 -20.69 -3.62 -16.40
C ALA A 81 -20.50 -4.26 -17.78
N LYS A 82 -19.63 -3.64 -18.58
CA LYS A 82 -19.19 -4.14 -19.89
C LYS A 82 -17.76 -4.66 -19.78
N LEU A 83 -17.43 -5.56 -20.69
CA LEU A 83 -16.09 -6.09 -20.85
C LEU A 83 -15.64 -5.68 -22.25
N GLU A 84 -14.68 -4.77 -22.32
CA GLU A 84 -14.18 -4.22 -23.57
C GLU A 84 -12.70 -4.57 -23.68
N PHE A 85 -12.34 -5.44 -24.64
CA PHE A 85 -10.95 -5.66 -25.01
C PHE A 85 -10.50 -4.49 -25.88
N ASP A 86 -9.88 -3.48 -25.27
CA ASP A 86 -9.21 -2.39 -25.98
C ASP A 86 -7.69 -2.57 -25.85
N GLY A 87 -7.04 -2.95 -26.96
CA GLY A 87 -5.59 -3.12 -27.05
C GLY A 87 -5.16 -3.92 -28.28
N GLU A 88 -4.12 -3.44 -28.97
CA GLU A 88 -3.28 -4.28 -29.82
C GLU A 88 -2.19 -4.91 -28.93
N GLY A 89 -2.03 -6.23 -28.95
CA GLY A 89 -0.93 -6.91 -28.25
C GLY A 89 -1.27 -7.51 -26.88
N MET A 90 -0.35 -7.42 -25.90
CA MET A 90 -0.42 -8.12 -24.58
C MET A 90 -1.21 -7.36 -23.50
N MET A 91 -1.78 -6.20 -23.80
CA MET A 91 -2.35 -5.29 -22.81
C MET A 91 -3.85 -5.12 -23.05
N HIS A 92 -4.65 -5.51 -22.07
CA HIS A 92 -6.11 -5.45 -22.18
C HIS A 92 -6.69 -4.70 -20.99
N SER A 93 -7.61 -3.77 -21.21
CA SER A 93 -8.29 -3.06 -20.13
C SER A 93 -9.67 -3.66 -19.85
N LEU A 94 -10.22 -3.40 -18.66
CA LEU A 94 -11.60 -3.74 -18.32
C LEU A 94 -12.33 -2.50 -17.80
N ASN A 95 -13.34 -2.04 -18.53
CA ASN A 95 -14.10 -0.85 -18.17
C ASN A 95 -15.48 -1.19 -17.61
N VAL A 96 -15.69 -0.95 -16.30
CA VAL A 96 -17.00 -1.00 -15.65
C VAL A 96 -17.56 0.43 -15.53
N VAL A 97 -18.31 0.87 -16.54
CA VAL A 97 -18.86 2.23 -16.58
C VAL A 97 -20.28 2.25 -16.04
N ALA A 98 -20.58 3.17 -15.10
CA ALA A 98 -21.89 3.32 -14.53
C ALA A 98 -22.25 4.79 -14.25
N THR A 99 -23.45 5.19 -14.67
CA THR A 99 -24.00 6.52 -14.35
C THR A 99 -25.07 6.35 -13.30
N LEU A 100 -24.91 7.05 -12.17
CA LEU A 100 -25.88 7.04 -11.09
C LEU A 100 -26.49 8.43 -10.93
N GLU A 101 -27.81 8.50 -10.84
CA GLU A 101 -28.50 9.77 -10.58
C GLU A 101 -28.52 10.07 -9.07
N ASN A 102 -28.40 11.35 -8.71
CA ASN A 102 -28.61 11.86 -7.33
C ASN A 102 -27.68 11.27 -6.24
N ILE A 103 -26.39 11.06 -6.55
CA ILE A 103 -25.44 10.56 -5.55
C ILE A 103 -24.62 11.70 -4.93
N ASP A 104 -24.97 12.14 -3.73
CA ASP A 104 -24.21 13.16 -2.98
C ASP A 104 -22.99 12.64 -2.21
N TRP A 105 -22.48 11.48 -2.61
CA TRP A 105 -21.47 10.73 -1.88
C TRP A 105 -20.26 10.53 -2.79
N PRO A 106 -19.05 10.63 -2.24
CA PRO A 106 -17.82 10.44 -3.00
C PRO A 106 -17.60 8.95 -3.27
N LEU A 107 -18.22 8.48 -4.35
CA LEU A 107 -18.25 7.08 -4.80
C LEU A 107 -16.89 6.42 -5.11
N PRO A 108 -15.85 7.11 -5.63
CA PRO A 108 -14.62 6.46 -6.10
C PRO A 108 -13.95 5.56 -5.06
N GLU A 109 -13.80 6.01 -3.82
CA GLU A 109 -13.02 5.26 -2.83
C GLU A 109 -13.83 4.16 -2.11
N LEU A 110 -15.10 3.97 -2.50
CA LEU A 110 -16.01 3.00 -1.88
C LEU A 110 -16.10 1.68 -2.65
N PHE A 111 -15.53 1.59 -3.85
CA PHE A 111 -15.53 0.35 -4.62
C PHE A 111 -14.15 -0.27 -4.65
N GLN A 112 -14.12 -1.59 -4.50
CA GLN A 112 -12.97 -2.40 -4.84
C GLN A 112 -13.40 -3.43 -5.87
N ILE A 113 -12.56 -3.63 -6.88
CA ILE A 113 -12.77 -4.64 -7.92
C ILE A 113 -11.66 -5.67 -7.76
N SER A 114 -12.01 -6.95 -7.80
CA SER A 114 -11.05 -8.05 -7.77
C SER A 114 -11.46 -9.11 -8.78
N LEU A 115 -10.49 -9.65 -9.53
CA LEU A 115 -10.72 -10.84 -10.36
C LEU A 115 -10.81 -12.04 -9.42
N VAL A 116 -11.90 -12.82 -9.55
CA VAL A 116 -12.15 -14.00 -8.70
C VAL A 116 -12.36 -15.28 -9.52
N GLY A 117 -12.35 -15.18 -10.85
CA GLY A 117 -12.39 -16.33 -11.73
C GLY A 117 -11.99 -15.99 -13.16
N ASN A 118 -11.23 -16.90 -13.77
CA ASN A 118 -10.79 -16.81 -15.16
C ASN A 118 -11.00 -18.15 -15.86
N LYS A 119 -11.79 -18.13 -16.94
CA LYS A 119 -12.04 -19.28 -17.83
C LYS A 119 -11.81 -18.89 -19.29
N LEU A 120 -10.91 -17.94 -19.54
CA LEU A 120 -10.55 -17.55 -20.89
C LEU A 120 -9.76 -18.66 -21.58
N LEU A 121 -10.09 -18.86 -22.85
CA LEU A 121 -9.43 -19.76 -23.78
C LEU A 121 -8.91 -18.95 -24.98
N ASP A 122 -7.75 -19.32 -25.49
CA ASP A 122 -7.23 -18.78 -26.75
C ASP A 122 -7.94 -19.39 -27.97
N ALA A 123 -7.54 -18.99 -29.16
CA ALA A 123 -8.10 -19.50 -30.41
C ALA A 123 -7.86 -21.01 -30.63
N GLN A 124 -6.90 -21.59 -29.91
CA GLN A 124 -6.52 -23.00 -29.94
C GLN A 124 -7.17 -23.82 -28.81
N GLY A 125 -7.98 -23.17 -27.95
CA GLY A 125 -8.67 -23.78 -26.82
C GLY A 125 -7.79 -24.00 -25.58
N GLN A 126 -6.62 -23.35 -25.49
CA GLN A 126 -5.76 -23.37 -24.30
C GLN A 126 -6.16 -22.29 -23.31
N ALA A 127 -5.96 -22.54 -22.01
CA ALA A 127 -6.27 -21.57 -20.97
C ALA A 127 -5.36 -20.34 -21.06
N VAL A 128 -5.95 -19.15 -21.03
CA VAL A 128 -5.22 -17.88 -21.04
C VAL A 128 -4.86 -17.50 -19.60
N ALA A 129 -3.56 -17.45 -19.30
CA ALA A 129 -3.06 -16.94 -18.03
C ALA A 129 -3.16 -15.40 -18.00
N LEU A 130 -3.68 -14.87 -16.89
CA LEU A 130 -3.73 -13.43 -16.63
C LEU A 130 -2.77 -13.11 -15.50
N ASN A 131 -1.95 -12.09 -15.68
CA ASN A 131 -1.13 -11.54 -14.61
C ASN A 131 -1.99 -10.57 -13.79
N ASP A 132 -2.25 -10.91 -12.53
CA ASP A 132 -3.16 -10.17 -11.65
C ASP A 132 -2.50 -8.88 -11.14
N GLN A 133 -2.51 -7.83 -11.96
CA GLN A 133 -2.17 -6.46 -11.55
C GLN A 133 -3.33 -5.51 -11.85
N ILE A 134 -4.43 -5.69 -11.12
CA ILE A 134 -5.59 -4.82 -11.24
C ILE A 134 -5.30 -3.48 -10.57
N SER A 135 -5.06 -2.45 -11.38
CA SER A 135 -5.10 -1.07 -10.92
C SER A 135 -6.51 -0.50 -11.12
N THR A 136 -7.30 -0.35 -10.07
CA THR A 136 -8.60 0.32 -10.18
C THR A 136 -8.38 1.83 -10.35
N SER A 137 -8.76 2.38 -11.50
CA SER A 137 -8.88 3.83 -11.68
C SER A 137 -10.34 4.24 -11.64
N HIS A 138 -10.56 5.45 -11.12
CA HIS A 138 -11.89 5.98 -10.88
C HIS A 138 -11.98 7.34 -11.54
N THR A 139 -12.98 7.53 -12.40
CA THR A 139 -13.25 8.83 -12.97
C THR A 139 -14.64 9.29 -12.54
N TYR A 140 -14.66 10.42 -11.86
CA TYR A 140 -15.88 11.03 -11.34
C TYR A 140 -16.20 12.28 -12.15
N PHE A 141 -17.38 12.31 -12.74
CA PHE A 141 -17.89 13.46 -13.48
C PHE A 141 -19.21 13.92 -12.89
N THR A 142 -19.38 15.23 -12.76
CA THR A 142 -20.66 15.84 -12.43
C THR A 142 -21.15 16.62 -13.64
N GLN A 143 -22.37 16.30 -14.10
CA GLN A 143 -23.04 17.02 -15.18
C GLN A 143 -24.37 17.56 -14.67
N THR A 144 -24.62 18.85 -14.86
CA THR A 144 -25.95 19.43 -14.63
C THR A 144 -26.69 19.45 -15.97
N GLN A 145 -27.88 18.86 -16.04
CA GLN A 145 -28.80 19.02 -17.17
C GLN A 145 -30.07 19.72 -16.72
N HIS A 146 -30.65 20.53 -17.60
CA HIS A 146 -31.90 21.23 -17.34
C HIS A 146 -33.05 20.50 -18.03
N GLU A 147 -33.94 19.90 -17.25
CA GLU A 147 -35.08 19.12 -17.74
C GLU A 147 -36.37 19.62 -17.08
N ASN A 148 -37.41 19.89 -17.88
CA ASN A 148 -38.73 20.30 -17.40
C ASN A 148 -38.73 21.52 -16.44
N GLY A 149 -37.79 22.46 -16.60
CA GLY A 149 -37.68 23.65 -15.75
C GLY A 149 -36.89 23.45 -14.46
N GLU A 150 -36.37 22.24 -14.22
CA GLU A 150 -35.57 21.89 -13.05
C GLU A 150 -34.12 21.55 -13.45
N ASN A 151 -33.18 21.90 -12.58
CA ASN A 151 -31.79 21.45 -12.72
C ASN A 151 -31.66 20.06 -12.14
N LYS A 152 -31.37 19.07 -12.98
CA LYS A 152 -30.97 17.72 -12.56
C LYS A 152 -29.45 17.60 -12.56
N ILE A 153 -28.91 17.06 -11.47
CA ILE A 153 -27.47 16.82 -11.33
C ILE A 153 -27.21 15.33 -11.50
N TYR A 154 -26.53 14.99 -12.59
CA TYR A 154 -26.07 13.65 -12.93
C TYR A 154 -24.63 13.47 -12.48
N LYS A 155 -24.34 12.33 -11.85
CA LYS A 155 -22.99 12.02 -11.35
C LYS A 155 -22.57 10.66 -11.89
N THR A 156 -21.58 10.66 -12.77
CA THR A 156 -21.07 9.42 -13.38
C THR A 156 -19.83 8.98 -12.64
N LEU A 157 -19.82 7.74 -12.17
CA LEU A 157 -18.64 7.07 -11.67
C LEU A 157 -18.25 5.98 -12.67
N GLN A 158 -17.17 6.24 -13.40
CA GLN A 158 -16.52 5.25 -14.21
C GLN A 158 -15.49 4.50 -13.36
N LEU A 159 -15.65 3.18 -13.26
CA LEU A 159 -14.66 2.29 -12.65
C LEU A 159 -13.92 1.55 -13.77
N SER A 160 -12.64 1.84 -13.95
CA SER A 160 -11.82 1.04 -14.84
C SER A 160 -11.00 0.09 -13.98
N SER A 161 -11.26 -1.21 -14.12
CA SER A 161 -10.40 -2.24 -13.58
C SER A 161 -9.18 -2.32 -14.49
N GLY A 162 -8.01 -2.17 -13.90
CA GLY A 162 -6.74 -1.94 -14.60
C GLY A 162 -6.39 -2.95 -15.67
N MET A 163 -5.34 -2.60 -16.40
CA MET A 163 -4.82 -3.39 -17.51
C MET A 163 -4.37 -4.75 -16.99
N PHE A 164 -4.87 -5.82 -17.60
CA PHE A 164 -4.36 -7.16 -17.41
C PHE A 164 -3.36 -7.45 -18.52
N PHE A 165 -2.32 -8.20 -18.15
CA PHE A 165 -1.35 -8.72 -19.11
C PHE A 165 -1.63 -10.19 -19.33
N THR A 166 -1.73 -10.59 -20.59
CA THR A 166 -1.60 -12.00 -20.97
C THR A 166 -0.12 -12.33 -21.06
N GLU A 167 0.27 -13.52 -20.63
CA GLU A 167 1.67 -13.97 -20.80
C GLU A 167 2.03 -14.18 -22.28
N ASP A 168 1.03 -14.54 -23.08
CA ASP A 168 1.15 -14.74 -24.52
C ASP A 168 0.33 -13.69 -25.27
N HIS A 169 0.78 -13.26 -26.46
CA HIS A 169 -0.06 -12.46 -27.35
C HIS A 169 -1.30 -13.27 -27.78
N VAL A 170 -2.49 -12.91 -27.28
CA VAL A 170 -3.74 -13.61 -27.61
C VAL A 170 -4.61 -12.74 -28.52
N ASP A 171 -4.68 -13.10 -29.80
CA ASP A 171 -5.40 -12.30 -30.81
C ASP A 171 -6.93 -12.34 -30.64
N THR A 172 -7.50 -13.28 -29.87
CA THR A 172 -8.95 -13.37 -29.61
C THR A 172 -9.27 -14.35 -28.48
N PRO A 173 -9.11 -13.97 -27.20
CA PRO A 173 -9.58 -14.81 -26.12
C PRO A 173 -11.12 -14.96 -26.17
N LYS A 174 -11.65 -16.09 -25.72
CA LYS A 174 -13.09 -16.35 -25.53
C LYS A 174 -13.33 -17.05 -24.20
N GLY A 175 -14.51 -16.91 -23.60
CA GLY A 175 -14.86 -17.59 -22.35
C GLY A 175 -15.28 -16.60 -21.27
N ASP A 176 -15.24 -17.02 -20.00
CA ASP A 176 -15.81 -16.23 -18.92
C ASP A 176 -14.73 -15.60 -18.03
N LEU A 177 -14.99 -14.37 -17.60
CA LEU A 177 -14.29 -13.74 -16.48
C LEU A 177 -15.29 -13.45 -15.36
N SER A 178 -14.90 -13.73 -14.12
CA SER A 178 -15.67 -13.45 -12.92
C SER A 178 -14.94 -12.43 -12.06
N PHE A 179 -15.62 -11.34 -11.71
CA PHE A 179 -15.11 -10.29 -10.84
C PHE A 179 -15.98 -10.16 -9.61
N GLN A 180 -15.35 -9.79 -8.51
CA GLN A 180 -16.03 -9.37 -7.30
C GLN A 180 -15.97 -7.85 -7.23
N LEU A 181 -17.15 -7.23 -7.22
CA LEU A 181 -17.31 -5.84 -6.81
C LEU A 181 -17.60 -5.84 -5.32
N ASP A 182 -16.70 -5.24 -4.55
CA ASP A 182 -16.86 -5.02 -3.13
C ASP A 182 -17.24 -3.57 -2.88
N LEU A 183 -18.30 -3.38 -2.10
CA LEU A 183 -18.71 -2.06 -1.66
C LEU A 183 -18.30 -1.85 -0.21
N ILE A 184 -17.50 -0.82 0.00
CA ILE A 184 -16.93 -0.49 1.29
C ILE A 184 -18.04 0.12 2.15
N SER A 185 -18.47 -0.68 3.12
CA SER A 185 -19.56 -0.35 4.05
C SER A 185 -19.14 0.53 5.23
N GLY A 186 -17.83 0.78 5.35
CA GLY A 186 -17.22 1.39 6.51
C GLY A 186 -15.72 1.30 6.44
N TYR A 187 -15.06 1.95 7.39
CA TYR A 187 -13.65 1.73 7.65
C TYR A 187 -13.47 1.30 9.10
N GLU A 188 -12.51 0.41 9.31
CA GLU A 188 -11.90 0.25 10.61
C GLU A 188 -10.81 1.30 10.71
N THR A 189 -10.71 1.97 11.86
CA THR A 189 -9.72 3.02 12.06
C THR A 189 -9.09 2.89 13.43
N VAL A 190 -7.78 3.16 13.49
CA VAL A 190 -7.03 3.32 14.73
C VAL A 190 -6.33 4.67 14.67
N LYS A 191 -6.45 5.42 15.75
CA LYS A 191 -5.77 6.69 15.93
C LYS A 191 -4.56 6.51 16.83
N ILE A 192 -3.42 7.02 16.39
CA ILE A 192 -2.15 7.03 17.10
C ILE A 192 -1.70 8.50 17.24
N GLY A 193 -1.53 8.97 18.47
CA GLY A 193 -1.01 10.31 18.77
C GLY A 193 0.35 10.26 19.48
N PRO A 194 1.06 11.40 19.63
CA PRO A 194 2.43 11.47 20.15
C PRO A 194 2.65 10.76 21.51
N GLN A 195 1.61 10.66 22.34
CA GLN A 195 1.67 10.08 23.67
C GLN A 195 1.35 8.57 23.71
N ASP A 196 1.08 7.95 22.55
CA ASP A 196 0.61 6.56 22.47
C ASP A 196 1.74 5.51 22.52
N THR A 197 2.98 5.89 22.82
CA THR A 197 4.06 4.90 23.00
C THR A 197 3.70 3.88 24.09
N GLY A 198 3.80 2.59 23.80
CA GLY A 198 3.40 1.49 24.67
C GLY A 198 1.91 1.10 24.58
N LYS A 199 1.09 1.87 23.84
CA LYS A 199 -0.33 1.55 23.62
C LYS A 199 -0.48 0.25 22.86
N LYS A 200 -1.41 -0.59 23.32
CA LYS A 200 -1.86 -1.79 22.61
C LYS A 200 -3.21 -1.54 21.95
N PHE A 201 -3.43 -2.09 20.76
CA PHE A 201 -4.69 -1.99 20.03
C PHE A 201 -4.90 -3.19 19.12
N SER A 202 -6.16 -3.58 18.90
CA SER A 202 -6.53 -4.56 17.88
C SER A 202 -6.94 -3.81 16.60
N PHE A 203 -6.47 -4.27 15.45
CA PHE A 203 -6.82 -3.73 14.15
C PHE A 203 -6.83 -4.83 13.09
N LEU A 204 -7.91 -4.96 12.32
CA LEU A 204 -8.06 -6.03 11.31
C LEU A 204 -7.85 -7.45 11.88
N GLY A 205 -8.28 -7.67 13.12
CA GLY A 205 -8.12 -8.95 13.82
C GLY A 205 -6.68 -9.30 14.21
N VAL A 206 -5.75 -8.34 14.12
CA VAL A 206 -4.37 -8.48 14.61
C VAL A 206 -4.15 -7.51 15.77
N ASP A 207 -3.54 -7.99 16.83
CA ASP A 207 -3.11 -7.15 17.95
C ASP A 207 -1.79 -6.46 17.62
N TYR A 208 -1.68 -5.18 17.97
CA TYR A 208 -0.52 -4.34 17.74
C TYR A 208 -0.09 -3.64 19.04
N THR A 209 1.21 -3.35 19.14
CA THR A 209 1.80 -2.48 20.15
C THR A 209 2.54 -1.32 19.49
N VAL A 210 2.29 -0.09 19.93
CA VAL A 210 3.10 1.08 19.53
C VAL A 210 4.44 1.01 20.27
N ILE A 211 5.52 0.78 19.54
CA ILE A 211 6.88 0.66 20.08
C ILE A 211 7.48 2.02 20.37
N GLY A 212 7.26 2.99 19.48
CA GLY A 212 7.77 4.34 19.66
C GLY A 212 7.23 5.32 18.63
N ILE A 213 7.27 6.60 19.00
CA ILE A 213 6.90 7.72 18.14
C ILE A 213 8.05 8.73 18.21
N ARG A 214 8.62 9.09 17.06
CA ARG A 214 9.79 9.98 16.97
C ARG A 214 9.62 10.92 15.78
N ASN A 215 9.50 12.22 16.04
CA ASN A 215 9.30 13.24 15.02
C ASN A 215 8.15 12.87 14.05
N ASN A 216 8.47 12.48 12.81
CA ASN A 216 7.55 12.05 11.75
C ASN A 216 7.46 10.52 11.58
N TYR A 217 7.94 9.73 12.54
CA TYR A 217 7.92 8.27 12.51
C TYR A 217 7.03 7.68 13.60
N VAL A 218 6.27 6.65 13.25
CA VAL A 218 5.55 5.76 14.16
C VAL A 218 6.05 4.34 13.95
N ILE A 219 6.48 3.68 15.02
CA ILE A 219 6.94 2.29 15.01
C ILE A 219 5.89 1.44 15.72
N ILE A 220 5.33 0.47 15.01
CA ILE A 220 4.36 -0.48 15.56
C ILE A 220 4.85 -1.91 15.39
N HIS A 221 4.48 -2.76 16.33
CA HIS A 221 4.75 -4.20 16.30
C HIS A 221 3.41 -4.95 16.24
N PRO A 222 3.12 -5.70 15.17
CA PRO A 222 2.02 -6.64 15.14
C PRO A 222 2.40 -7.96 15.85
N ASP A 223 1.47 -8.53 16.61
CA ASP A 223 1.64 -9.85 17.25
C ASP A 223 1.80 -10.98 16.20
N HIS A 224 1.31 -10.76 14.98
CA HIS A 224 1.57 -11.60 13.82
C HIS A 224 1.75 -10.76 12.55
N TYR A 225 2.84 -10.98 11.81
CA TYR A 225 3.10 -10.30 10.54
C TYR A 225 3.21 -11.30 9.39
N ASP A 226 2.33 -11.15 8.40
CA ASP A 226 2.35 -11.91 7.16
C ASP A 226 3.09 -11.09 6.09
N HIS A 227 4.36 -11.42 5.86
CA HIS A 227 5.20 -10.72 4.88
C HIS A 227 4.71 -10.85 3.44
N GLU A 228 3.91 -11.88 3.11
CA GLU A 228 3.42 -12.12 1.75
C GLU A 228 2.28 -11.17 1.40
N LYS A 229 1.43 -10.87 2.38
CA LYS A 229 0.26 -9.98 2.21
C LYS A 229 0.60 -8.49 2.26
N GLY A 230 1.80 -8.12 2.71
CA GLY A 230 2.21 -6.73 2.85
C GLY A 230 1.43 -6.01 3.95
N PHE A 231 1.35 -4.67 3.88
CA PHE A 231 0.64 -3.87 4.87
C PHE A 231 -0.88 -3.91 4.58
N PRO A 232 -1.72 -4.46 5.49
CA PRO A 232 -3.14 -4.64 5.23
C PRO A 232 -3.96 -3.36 5.41
N PHE A 233 -3.29 -2.21 5.61
CA PHE A 233 -3.92 -0.94 5.91
C PHE A 233 -3.24 0.21 5.20
N LYS A 234 -3.97 1.31 5.10
CA LYS A 234 -3.48 2.61 4.66
C LYS A 234 -3.25 3.51 5.87
N VAL A 235 -2.48 4.56 5.67
CA VAL A 235 -2.16 5.54 6.70
C VAL A 235 -2.54 6.93 6.23
N MET A 236 -2.99 7.76 7.15
CA MET A 236 -3.29 9.16 6.87
C MET A 236 -2.96 10.02 8.08
N HIS A 237 -2.29 11.13 7.84
CA HIS A 237 -2.13 12.16 8.86
C HIS A 237 -3.39 13.02 8.91
N LEU A 238 -3.90 13.31 10.11
CA LEU A 238 -4.87 14.38 10.30
C LEU A 238 -4.45 15.28 11.45
N ASP A 239 -4.78 16.56 11.34
CA ASP A 239 -4.59 17.48 12.46
C ASP A 239 -5.64 17.27 13.55
N THR A 240 -5.54 18.05 14.62
CA THR A 240 -6.47 17.95 15.76
C THR A 240 -7.93 18.26 15.42
N SER A 241 -8.21 18.85 14.25
CA SER A 241 -9.56 19.14 13.75
C SER A 241 -10.04 18.13 12.70
N ASN A 242 -9.31 17.03 12.49
CA ASN A 242 -9.52 16.04 11.43
C ASN A 242 -9.40 16.62 10.01
N LYS A 243 -8.56 17.66 9.84
CA LYS A 243 -8.43 18.43 8.59
C LYS A 243 -6.97 18.72 8.26
N ALA A 244 -6.25 17.76 7.71
CA ALA A 244 -5.00 18.07 7.04
C ALA A 244 -4.71 17.06 5.94
N GLN A 245 -4.30 17.55 4.78
CA GLN A 245 -3.39 16.82 3.91
C GLN A 245 -2.09 17.61 3.84
N PHE A 246 -0.97 16.93 4.02
CA PHE A 246 0.31 17.49 3.61
C PHE A 246 0.50 17.14 2.15
N THR A 247 0.91 18.11 1.35
CA THR A 247 1.35 17.84 -0.01
C THR A 247 2.86 17.87 -0.06
N GLU A 248 3.42 16.98 -0.88
CA GLU A 248 4.79 17.06 -1.33
C GLU A 248 5.06 18.46 -1.90
N LEU A 249 6.28 18.96 -1.71
CA LEU A 249 6.74 20.13 -2.44
C LEU A 249 6.76 19.78 -3.93
N SER A 250 6.24 20.67 -4.77
CA SER A 250 6.38 20.52 -6.22
C SER A 250 7.86 20.51 -6.62
N TYR A 251 8.17 19.92 -7.78
CA TYR A 251 9.53 19.92 -8.32
C TYR A 251 10.13 21.34 -8.38
N ASP A 252 9.34 22.33 -8.79
CA ASP A 252 9.78 23.73 -8.86
C ASP A 252 10.10 24.30 -7.48
N GLU A 253 9.32 23.96 -6.45
CA GLU A 253 9.60 24.35 -5.06
C GLU A 253 10.85 23.66 -4.50
N ILE A 254 11.08 22.40 -4.91
CA ILE A 254 12.30 21.65 -4.54
C ILE A 254 13.52 22.32 -5.17
N GLU A 255 13.49 22.61 -6.48
CA GLU A 255 14.60 23.24 -7.19
C GLU A 255 14.88 24.66 -6.67
N ALA A 256 13.85 25.49 -6.47
CA ALA A 256 14.03 26.85 -5.94
C ALA A 256 14.71 26.87 -4.56
N ARG A 257 14.40 25.87 -3.71
CA ARG A 257 15.04 25.77 -2.40
C ARG A 257 16.43 25.14 -2.46
N LYS A 258 16.70 24.22 -3.40
CA LYS A 258 18.06 23.74 -3.68
C LYS A 258 18.96 24.89 -4.12
N GLU A 259 18.46 25.76 -4.98
CA GLU A 259 19.14 27.00 -5.39
C GLU A 259 19.40 27.94 -4.21
N ALA A 260 18.51 27.94 -3.20
CA ALA A 260 18.69 28.67 -1.95
C ALA A 260 19.68 28.00 -0.97
N GLY A 261 20.28 26.86 -1.32
CA GLY A 261 21.23 26.12 -0.49
C GLY A 261 20.58 25.20 0.55
N GLU A 262 19.27 24.96 0.47
CA GLU A 262 18.59 23.96 1.29
C GLU A 262 18.94 22.55 0.77
N VAL A 263 19.33 21.65 1.68
CA VAL A 263 19.65 20.26 1.35
C VAL A 263 18.43 19.40 1.65
N PHE A 264 17.91 18.73 0.62
CA PHE A 264 16.80 17.79 0.72
C PHE A 264 17.29 16.35 0.77
N ASP A 265 16.56 15.52 1.48
CA ASP A 265 16.58 14.07 1.27
C ASP A 265 15.53 13.74 0.20
N ASN A 266 15.98 13.48 -1.03
CA ASN A 266 15.10 13.26 -2.19
C ASN A 266 14.20 12.03 -2.04
N ASP A 267 14.52 11.10 -1.13
CA ASP A 267 13.75 9.87 -0.92
C ASP A 267 12.36 10.12 -0.28
N VAL A 268 12.17 11.27 0.36
CA VAL A 268 10.95 11.62 1.13
C VAL A 268 9.95 12.43 0.31
N LEU A 269 10.36 12.98 -0.83
CA LEU A 269 9.57 13.94 -1.62
C LEU A 269 8.54 13.31 -2.56
N GLY A 270 8.39 11.98 -2.58
CA GLY A 270 7.53 11.27 -3.55
C GLY A 270 6.47 10.33 -2.97
N MET A 271 6.35 10.22 -1.65
CA MET A 271 5.25 9.48 -1.02
C MET A 271 4.77 10.22 0.23
N GLY A 272 3.59 10.83 0.18
CA GLY A 272 2.95 11.52 1.32
C GLY A 272 2.93 10.73 2.65
N THR A 273 3.06 9.41 2.59
CA THR A 273 3.41 8.55 3.73
C THR A 273 4.21 7.34 3.22
N GLY A 274 5.24 6.94 3.95
CA GLY A 274 6.07 5.77 3.67
C GLY A 274 5.82 4.66 4.70
N MET A 275 5.86 3.41 4.27
CA MET A 275 5.84 2.26 5.18
C MET A 275 6.97 1.30 4.84
N LEU A 276 7.75 0.96 5.86
CA LEU A 276 8.85 0.01 5.77
C LEU A 276 8.78 -0.95 6.97
N SER A 277 9.53 -2.03 6.91
CA SER A 277 9.65 -2.98 8.00
C SER A 277 11.10 -3.11 8.46
N ILE A 278 11.35 -3.27 9.75
CA ILE A 278 12.71 -3.45 10.28
C ILE A 278 12.70 -4.58 11.31
N PRO A 279 13.64 -5.54 11.26
CA PRO A 279 13.74 -6.54 12.32
C PRO A 279 14.10 -5.90 13.66
N GLN A 280 13.49 -6.39 14.74
CA GLN A 280 13.64 -5.82 16.08
C GLN A 280 15.11 -5.69 16.49
N ASN A 281 15.95 -6.70 16.24
CA ASN A 281 17.34 -6.67 16.68
C ASN A 281 18.18 -5.69 15.85
N MET A 282 17.79 -5.39 14.61
CA MET A 282 18.40 -4.30 13.82
C MET A 282 17.97 -2.94 14.36
N TYR A 283 16.68 -2.77 14.66
CA TYR A 283 16.13 -1.55 15.26
C TYR A 283 16.81 -1.23 16.60
N LYS A 284 16.98 -2.23 17.47
CA LYS A 284 17.60 -2.09 18.79
C LYS A 284 19.04 -1.56 18.74
N ILE A 285 19.77 -1.80 17.64
CA ILE A 285 21.12 -1.22 17.47
C ILE A 285 21.02 0.31 17.44
N PHE A 286 20.14 0.87 16.60
CA PHE A 286 19.93 2.31 16.53
C PHE A 286 19.28 2.87 17.79
N GLU A 287 18.36 2.13 18.41
CA GLU A 287 17.75 2.55 19.67
C GLU A 287 18.79 2.71 20.78
N SER A 288 19.75 1.79 20.86
CA SER A 288 20.85 1.85 21.84
C SER A 288 21.89 2.93 21.51
N GLU A 289 22.14 3.17 20.22
CA GLU A 289 23.14 4.11 19.72
C GLU A 289 22.58 4.96 18.56
N PRO A 290 21.76 6.00 18.83
CA PRO A 290 21.05 6.77 17.79
C PRO A 290 21.92 7.42 16.72
N LYS A 291 23.20 7.66 17.03
CA LYS A 291 24.20 8.27 16.13
C LYS A 291 25.31 7.29 15.73
N ILE A 292 25.03 5.99 15.76
CA ILE A 292 25.99 4.95 15.38
C ILE A 292 26.52 5.21 13.97
N SER A 293 27.84 5.05 13.77
CA SER A 293 28.44 5.16 12.45
C SER A 293 28.09 3.96 11.57
N LYS A 294 28.09 4.11 10.24
CA LYS A 294 27.87 2.97 9.32
C LYS A 294 28.84 1.82 9.57
N ALA A 295 30.09 2.14 9.87
CA ALA A 295 31.12 1.14 10.15
C ALA A 295 30.84 0.35 11.44
N ASP A 296 30.38 1.02 12.50
CA ASP A 296 30.06 0.35 13.76
C ASP A 296 28.72 -0.38 13.70
N PHE A 297 27.75 0.16 12.96
CA PHE A 297 26.53 -0.55 12.63
C PHE A 297 26.83 -1.86 11.90
N LYS A 298 27.66 -1.82 10.85
CA LYS A 298 28.12 -3.01 10.12
C LYS A 298 28.70 -4.07 11.07
N LYS A 299 29.56 -3.68 12.02
CA LYS A 299 30.14 -4.62 13.00
C LYS A 299 29.06 -5.31 13.87
N LYS A 300 27.99 -4.60 14.23
CA LYS A 300 26.90 -5.14 15.07
C LYS A 300 25.87 -5.93 14.27
N ALA A 301 25.57 -5.51 13.05
CA ALA A 301 24.59 -6.16 12.17
C ALA A 301 25.14 -7.43 11.51
N MET A 302 26.43 -7.46 11.18
CA MET A 302 27.08 -8.57 10.46
C MET A 302 26.85 -9.95 11.11
N PRO A 303 27.07 -10.15 12.43
CA PRO A 303 26.81 -11.45 13.05
C PRO A 303 25.34 -11.90 12.95
N LEU A 304 24.40 -10.96 13.04
CA LEU A 304 22.96 -11.25 12.93
C LEU A 304 22.60 -11.69 11.49
N LEU A 305 23.13 -10.99 10.49
CA LEU A 305 22.89 -11.31 9.08
C LEU A 305 23.52 -12.67 8.70
N LEU A 306 24.75 -12.93 9.12
CA LEU A 306 25.42 -14.21 8.88
C LEU A 306 24.65 -15.38 9.53
N ALA A 307 24.21 -15.20 10.77
CA ALA A 307 23.40 -16.21 11.44
C ALA A 307 22.06 -16.43 10.71
N SER A 308 21.44 -15.36 10.20
CA SER A 308 20.17 -15.46 9.46
C SER A 308 20.31 -16.21 8.13
N LEU A 309 21.46 -16.07 7.43
CA LEU A 309 21.74 -16.82 6.21
C LEU A 309 21.76 -18.34 6.47
N ALA A 310 22.31 -18.75 7.61
CA ALA A 310 22.42 -20.16 7.97
C ALA A 310 21.07 -20.87 8.22
N VAL A 311 19.98 -20.10 8.36
CA VAL A 311 18.64 -20.60 8.65
C VAL A 311 17.59 -20.10 7.65
N ILE A 312 18.02 -19.69 6.46
CA ILE A 312 17.11 -19.32 5.36
C ILE A 312 16.09 -20.45 5.12
N GLY A 313 14.81 -20.08 5.06
CA GLY A 313 13.69 -21.01 4.89
C GLY A 313 13.10 -21.54 6.20
N ASP A 314 13.75 -21.30 7.34
CA ASP A 314 13.25 -21.64 8.68
C ASP A 314 12.82 -20.35 9.41
N ALA A 315 11.58 -19.92 9.15
CA ALA A 315 11.03 -18.68 9.69
C ALA A 315 11.09 -18.60 11.24
N PRO A 316 10.79 -19.67 12.00
CA PRO A 316 10.98 -19.67 13.46
C PRO A 316 12.41 -19.34 13.89
N LYS A 317 13.42 -20.01 13.33
CA LYS A 317 14.83 -19.75 13.69
C LYS A 317 15.29 -18.35 13.26
N MET A 318 14.81 -17.88 12.11
CA MET A 318 15.11 -16.53 11.65
C MET A 318 14.56 -15.47 12.62
N ALA A 319 13.35 -15.68 13.17
CA ALA A 319 12.76 -14.82 14.17
C ALA A 319 13.51 -14.84 15.52
N GLU A 320 14.13 -15.96 15.90
CA GLU A 320 15.00 -16.02 17.10
C GLU A 320 16.25 -15.14 16.95
N ILE A 321 16.80 -15.06 15.74
CA ILE A 321 18.05 -14.32 15.44
C ILE A 321 17.77 -12.82 15.26
N LEU A 322 16.83 -12.47 14.39
CA LEU A 322 16.55 -11.09 14.01
C LEU A 322 15.49 -10.42 14.89
N GLY A 323 14.80 -11.21 15.71
CA GLY A 323 13.64 -10.77 16.47
C GLY A 323 12.40 -10.61 15.59
N PRO A 324 11.24 -10.25 16.19
CA PRO A 324 10.05 -9.92 15.44
C PRO A 324 10.26 -8.72 14.51
N THR A 325 9.43 -8.64 13.47
CA THR A 325 9.43 -7.51 12.55
C THR A 325 8.61 -6.34 13.10
N TYR A 326 9.17 -5.14 13.06
CA TYR A 326 8.46 -3.89 13.29
C TYR A 326 8.03 -3.26 11.96
N ILE A 327 6.89 -2.59 11.97
CA ILE A 327 6.44 -1.71 10.90
C ILE A 327 6.79 -0.28 11.29
N VAL A 328 7.50 0.41 10.41
CA VAL A 328 7.86 1.83 10.55
C VAL A 328 7.04 2.60 9.54
N ILE A 329 6.22 3.51 10.05
CA ILE A 329 5.42 4.43 9.27
C ILE A 329 6.12 5.78 9.32
N GLN A 330 6.47 6.31 8.16
CA GLN A 330 7.05 7.63 7.98
C GLN A 330 6.00 8.57 7.40
N ASP A 331 5.95 9.78 7.95
CA ASP A 331 5.09 10.87 7.50
C ASP A 331 5.93 12.05 6.98
N LEU A 332 5.32 12.98 6.25
CA LEU A 332 5.98 14.20 5.80
C LEU A 332 6.12 15.24 6.93
N ALA A 333 5.24 15.20 7.92
CA ALA A 333 5.17 16.15 9.02
C ALA A 333 5.34 15.47 10.39
N PRO A 334 5.68 16.21 11.47
CA PRO A 334 5.71 15.66 12.82
C PRO A 334 4.37 15.06 13.22
N ILE A 335 4.36 13.87 13.82
CA ILE A 335 3.13 13.13 14.13
C ILE A 335 2.28 13.89 15.16
N GLU A 336 1.17 14.49 14.71
CA GLU A 336 0.12 15.02 15.58
C GLU A 336 -0.97 13.97 15.81
N GLN A 337 -1.54 13.43 14.72
CA GLN A 337 -2.46 12.29 14.74
C GLN A 337 -2.30 11.48 13.46
N LEU A 338 -1.82 10.24 13.62
CA LEU A 338 -1.76 9.26 12.55
C LEU A 338 -2.99 8.34 12.64
N TYR A 339 -3.71 8.21 11.54
CA TYR A 339 -4.81 7.28 11.38
C TYR A 339 -4.36 6.09 10.55
N LEU A 340 -4.43 4.89 11.14
CA LEU A 340 -4.44 3.65 10.38
C LEU A 340 -5.88 3.41 9.96
N TYR A 341 -6.11 3.10 8.69
CA TYR A 341 -7.46 2.81 8.20
C TYR A 341 -7.46 1.71 7.15
N ALA A 342 -8.52 0.93 7.17
CA ALA A 342 -8.74 -0.16 6.23
C ALA A 342 -10.24 -0.33 5.99
N PRO A 343 -10.65 -0.67 4.76
CA PRO A 343 -12.05 -0.86 4.43
C PRO A 343 -12.63 -2.04 5.23
N LYS A 344 -13.82 -1.82 5.82
CA LYS A 344 -14.69 -2.92 6.27
C LYS A 344 -15.42 -3.44 5.04
N SER A 345 -15.01 -4.61 4.57
CA SER A 345 -15.85 -5.38 3.64
C SER A 345 -17.22 -5.56 4.27
N THR A 346 -18.30 -5.15 3.59
CA THR A 346 -19.53 -5.95 3.55
C THR A 346 -20.45 -5.49 2.41
N GLU A 347 -21.01 -6.48 1.72
CA GLU A 347 -21.75 -6.45 0.45
C GLU A 347 -20.82 -6.54 -0.77
N SER A 348 -20.83 -7.73 -1.35
CA SER A 348 -20.04 -8.13 -2.51
C SER A 348 -20.97 -8.65 -3.57
N LEU A 349 -20.68 -8.36 -4.83
CA LEU A 349 -21.41 -8.91 -5.98
C LEU A 349 -20.40 -9.54 -6.92
N THR A 350 -20.54 -10.84 -7.13
CA THR A 350 -19.82 -11.52 -8.19
C THR A 350 -20.54 -11.31 -9.51
N ILE A 351 -19.84 -10.75 -10.48
CA ILE A 351 -20.31 -10.57 -11.84
C ILE A 351 -19.50 -11.51 -12.72
N THR A 352 -20.19 -12.38 -13.44
CA THR A 352 -19.56 -13.20 -14.49
C THR A 352 -20.00 -12.67 -15.84
N LYS A 353 -19.05 -12.39 -16.73
CA LYS A 353 -19.32 -11.95 -18.10
C LYS A 353 -18.62 -12.87 -19.08
N ALA A 354 -19.36 -13.29 -20.09
CA ALA A 354 -18.84 -14.01 -21.23
C ALA A 354 -18.20 -13.02 -22.21
N LEU A 355 -17.01 -13.37 -22.66
CA LEU A 355 -16.32 -12.77 -23.78
C LEU A 355 -16.67 -13.57 -25.05
N GLN A 356 -17.25 -12.88 -26.04
CA GLN A 356 -17.69 -13.48 -27.30
C GLN A 356 -16.64 -13.39 -28.40
#